data_AF-A0A9D1YA56-F1
#
_entry.id   AF-A0A9D1YA56-F1
#
_cell.length_a   1.000
_cell.length_b   1.000
_cell.length_c   1.000
_cell.angle_alpha   90.00
_cell.angle_beta   90.00
_cell.angle_gamma   90.00
#
_symmetry.space_group_name_H-M   'P 1'
#
loop_
_entity.id
_entity.type
_entity.pdbx_description
1 polymer ?
#
loop_
_entity_poly.entity_id
_entity_poly.type
_entity_poly.pdbx_seq_one_letter_code
_entity_poly.pdbx_strand_id
1 'polypeptide(L)'
;MPKLDAPAPVAPRRVDLIVDMQEHQINEYDQLTTEAEAASARFHVLTEQLRQTEADLAYTSELMGAVVQYAKTRPVFDEYKATKYSKRFLAQHEAELADYRAAKAALNDLLDGAKLPKMAQLKEKRRKLAAEKKALYAKYRAAQQEMRQTVAVKTNIDYLLGATDGRKNKEQER
;
A
#
# COMPACT_ATOMS: atom_id res chain seq x y z
N MET A 1 5.62 21.16 75.22
CA MET A 1 6.28 21.11 73.90
C MET A 1 5.22 21.38 72.83
N PRO A 2 5.44 22.35 71.91
CA PRO A 2 4.43 22.77 70.95
C PRO A 2 4.30 21.76 69.79
N LYS A 3 3.07 21.61 69.29
CA LYS A 3 2.73 20.76 68.14
C LYS A 3 3.25 21.42 66.86
N LEU A 4 3.90 20.61 66.03
CA LEU A 4 4.36 20.98 64.68
C LEU A 4 3.12 20.96 63.76
N ASP A 5 2.54 22.12 63.49
CA ASP A 5 1.48 22.25 62.47
C ASP A 5 2.10 22.02 61.09
N ALA A 6 1.73 20.91 60.45
CA ALA A 6 2.02 20.68 59.04
C ALA A 6 1.21 21.69 58.20
N PRO A 7 1.83 22.40 57.24
CA PRO A 7 1.09 23.35 56.40
C PRO A 7 0.06 22.60 55.54
N ALA A 8 -1.19 23.07 55.59
CA ALA A 8 -2.29 22.57 54.78
C ALA A 8 -1.95 22.67 53.28
N PRO A 9 -2.40 21.71 52.43
CA PRO A 9 -2.14 21.75 51.00
C PRO A 9 -2.77 23.01 50.41
N VAL A 10 -1.92 23.86 49.82
CA VAL A 10 -2.35 25.11 49.16
C VAL A 10 -3.10 24.72 47.90
N ALA A 11 -4.41 25.01 47.86
CA ALA A 11 -5.22 24.81 46.67
C ALA A 11 -4.68 25.67 45.51
N PRO A 12 -4.55 25.11 44.30
CA PRO A 12 -3.98 25.81 43.15
C PRO A 12 -4.78 27.09 42.85
N ARG A 13 -4.09 28.18 42.48
CA ARG A 13 -4.78 29.42 42.15
C ARG A 13 -5.55 29.22 40.85
N ARG A 14 -6.71 29.88 40.73
CA ARG A 14 -7.61 29.76 39.58
C ARG A 14 -6.94 30.06 38.23
N VAL A 15 -5.86 30.84 38.22
CA VAL A 15 -5.05 31.13 37.02
C VAL A 15 -4.18 29.94 36.63
N ASP A 16 -3.58 29.25 37.61
CA ASP A 16 -2.73 28.07 37.39
C ASP A 16 -3.55 26.92 36.79
N LEU A 17 -4.80 26.75 37.27
CA LEU A 17 -5.75 25.77 36.74
C LEU A 17 -6.14 26.04 35.28
N ILE A 18 -6.23 27.31 34.86
CA ILE A 18 -6.60 27.66 33.49
C ILE A 18 -5.42 27.40 32.54
N VAL A 19 -4.20 27.75 32.96
CA VAL A 19 -2.98 27.49 32.18
C VAL A 19 -2.78 25.99 32.01
N ASP A 20 -2.91 25.22 33.08
CA ASP A 20 -2.79 23.75 33.07
C ASP A 20 -3.81 23.12 32.10
N MET A 21 -5.08 23.51 32.17
CA MET A 21 -6.10 23.04 31.23
C MET A 21 -5.80 23.40 29.77
N GLN A 22 -5.21 24.58 29.51
CA GLN A 22 -4.89 25.03 28.17
C GLN A 22 -3.66 24.29 27.60
N GLU A 23 -2.63 24.05 28.41
CA GLU A 23 -1.46 23.26 28.05
C GLU A 23 -1.83 21.80 27.78
N HIS A 24 -2.72 21.22 28.60
CA HIS A 24 -3.26 19.88 28.36
C HIS A 24 -4.01 19.78 27.02
N GLN A 25 -4.85 20.77 26.68
CA GLN A 25 -5.57 20.80 25.40
C GLN A 25 -4.66 20.93 24.18
N ILE A 26 -3.58 21.72 24.27
CA ILE A 26 -2.61 21.87 23.18
C ILE A 26 -1.80 20.58 23.00
N ASN A 27 -1.38 19.94 24.09
CA ASN A 27 -0.63 18.70 24.04
C ASN A 27 -1.45 17.54 23.45
N GLU A 28 -2.75 17.44 23.79
CA GLU A 28 -3.67 16.49 23.16
C GLU A 28 -3.85 16.74 21.65
N TYR A 29 -3.88 18.00 21.23
CA TYR A 29 -3.99 18.38 19.83
C TYR A 29 -2.73 18.02 19.02
N ASP A 30 -1.55 18.28 19.57
CA ASP A 30 -0.27 17.93 18.94
C ASP A 30 -0.10 16.40 18.82
N GLN A 31 -0.50 15.66 19.85
CA GLN A 31 -0.52 14.19 19.82
C GLN A 31 -1.47 13.67 18.74
N LEU A 32 -2.68 14.22 18.64
CA LEU A 32 -3.65 13.81 17.64
C LEU A 32 -3.20 14.13 16.22
N THR A 33 -2.55 15.28 16.02
CA THR A 33 -1.98 15.67 14.72
C THR A 33 -0.86 14.70 14.32
N THR A 34 0.03 14.36 15.27
CA THR A 34 1.09 13.37 15.07
C THR A 34 0.53 11.99 14.73
N GLU A 35 -0.53 11.55 15.42
CA GLU A 35 -1.20 10.28 15.14
C GLU A 35 -1.87 10.26 13.77
N ALA A 36 -2.48 11.38 13.35
CA ALA A 36 -3.09 11.53 12.03
C ALA A 36 -2.05 11.43 10.91
N GLU A 37 -0.90 12.10 11.08
CA GLU A 37 0.22 12.02 10.15
C GLU A 37 0.79 10.61 10.08
N ALA A 38 0.97 9.94 11.22
CA ALA A 38 1.44 8.56 11.29
C ALA A 38 0.47 7.57 10.63
N ALA A 39 -0.84 7.73 10.85
CA ALA A 39 -1.87 6.90 10.23
C ALA A 39 -1.90 7.10 8.70
N SER A 40 -1.79 8.36 8.24
CA SER A 40 -1.69 8.70 6.82
C SER A 40 -0.44 8.07 6.18
N ALA A 41 0.74 8.20 6.82
CA ALA A 41 1.98 7.60 6.34
C ALA A 41 1.87 6.06 6.22
N ARG A 42 1.30 5.38 7.23
CA ARG A 42 1.05 3.93 7.19
C ARG A 42 0.11 3.55 6.04
N PHE A 43 -0.95 4.32 5.84
CA PHE A 43 -1.90 4.11 4.74
C PHE A 43 -1.22 4.24 3.37
N HIS A 44 -0.39 5.27 3.17
CA HIS A 44 0.35 5.47 1.92
C HIS A 44 1.33 4.33 1.65
N VAL A 45 2.11 3.90 2.65
CA VAL A 45 3.04 2.77 2.52
C VAL A 45 2.30 1.48 2.14
N LEU A 46 1.20 1.16 2.83
CA LEU A 46 0.40 -0.03 2.52
C LEU A 46 -0.22 0.02 1.13
N THR A 47 -0.63 1.21 0.68
CA THR A 47 -1.19 1.41 -0.67
C THR A 47 -0.15 1.15 -1.74
N GLU A 48 1.08 1.67 -1.59
CA GLU A 48 2.13 1.42 -2.57
C GLU A 48 2.58 -0.05 -2.57
N GLN A 49 2.69 -0.67 -1.39
CA GLN A 49 2.97 -2.11 -1.29
C GLN A 49 1.91 -2.94 -2.02
N LEU A 50 0.62 -2.64 -1.81
CA LEU A 50 -0.46 -3.34 -2.49
C LEU A 50 -0.37 -3.15 -4.02
N ARG A 51 -0.11 -1.93 -4.49
CA ARG A 51 0.05 -1.61 -5.92
C ARG A 51 1.21 -2.40 -6.53
N GLN A 52 2.35 -2.45 -5.85
CA GLN A 52 3.51 -3.22 -6.29
C GLN A 52 3.22 -4.73 -6.35
N THR A 53 2.58 -5.29 -5.31
CA THR A 53 2.20 -6.72 -5.30
C THR A 53 1.23 -7.05 -6.44
N GLU A 54 0.30 -6.13 -6.75
CA GLU A 54 -0.61 -6.29 -7.89
C GLU A 54 0.11 -6.25 -9.23
N ALA A 55 1.06 -5.32 -9.41
CA ALA A 55 1.90 -5.24 -10.60
C ALA A 55 2.74 -6.51 -10.78
N ASP A 56 3.37 -7.01 -9.71
CA ASP A 56 4.15 -8.24 -9.73
C ASP A 56 3.30 -9.47 -10.09
N LEU A 57 2.04 -9.50 -9.62
CA LEU A 57 1.10 -10.58 -9.92
C LEU A 57 0.66 -10.53 -11.38
N ALA A 58 0.40 -9.34 -11.91
CA ALA A 58 0.08 -9.12 -13.32
C ALA A 58 1.24 -9.57 -14.22
N TYR A 59 2.46 -9.07 -13.96
CA TYR A 59 3.67 -9.46 -14.67
C TYR A 59 3.92 -10.97 -14.61
N THR A 60 3.78 -11.59 -13.43
CA THR A 60 3.94 -13.05 -13.31
C THR A 60 2.90 -13.81 -14.13
N SER A 61 1.66 -13.31 -14.20
CA SER A 61 0.58 -13.94 -14.97
C SER A 61 0.78 -13.79 -16.48
N GLU A 62 1.24 -12.63 -16.92
CA GLU A 62 1.60 -12.36 -18.32
C GLU A 62 2.76 -13.26 -18.76
N LEU A 63 3.82 -13.34 -17.94
CA LEU A 63 4.96 -14.22 -18.19
C LEU A 63 4.54 -15.69 -18.27
N MET A 64 3.64 -16.15 -17.39
CA MET A 64 3.07 -17.49 -17.48
C MET A 64 2.34 -17.70 -18.82
N GLY A 65 1.57 -16.73 -19.29
CA GLY A 65 0.89 -16.76 -20.59
C GLY A 65 1.87 -16.87 -21.76
N ALA A 66 2.89 -16.02 -21.78
CA ALA A 66 3.94 -16.03 -22.79
C ALA A 66 4.69 -17.37 -22.83
N VAL A 67 5.02 -17.94 -21.66
CA VAL A 67 5.64 -19.27 -21.54
C VAL A 67 4.76 -20.36 -22.16
N VAL A 68 3.45 -20.33 -21.88
CA VAL A 68 2.52 -21.30 -22.46
C VAL A 68 2.42 -21.13 -23.98
N GLN A 69 2.30 -19.90 -24.48
CA GLN A 69 2.19 -19.65 -25.91
C GLN A 69 3.46 -20.06 -26.66
N TYR A 70 4.63 -19.78 -26.07
CA TYR A 70 5.91 -20.25 -26.60
C TYR A 70 5.98 -21.78 -26.64
N ALA A 71 5.56 -22.46 -25.56
CA ALA A 71 5.55 -23.92 -25.51
C ALA A 71 4.60 -24.54 -26.55
N LYS A 72 3.47 -23.89 -26.86
CA LYS A 72 2.50 -24.35 -27.86
C LYS A 72 3.00 -24.21 -29.30
N THR A 73 3.72 -23.13 -29.60
CA THR A 73 4.17 -22.81 -30.96
C THR A 73 5.55 -23.41 -31.28
N ARG A 74 6.29 -23.84 -30.26
CA ARG A 74 7.61 -24.46 -30.40
C ARG A 74 7.64 -25.75 -31.24
N PRO A 75 6.69 -26.70 -31.13
CA PRO A 75 6.69 -27.92 -31.95
C PRO A 75 6.65 -27.62 -33.45
N VAL A 76 5.85 -26.65 -33.89
CA VAL A 76 5.77 -26.25 -35.31
C VAL A 76 7.13 -25.74 -35.80
N PHE A 77 7.83 -24.96 -34.96
CA PHE A 77 9.18 -24.51 -35.29
C PHE A 77 10.20 -25.66 -35.31
N ASP A 78 10.08 -26.63 -34.39
CA ASP A 78 10.94 -27.81 -34.36
C ASP A 78 10.73 -28.70 -35.61
N GLU A 79 9.50 -28.85 -36.09
CA GLU A 79 9.17 -29.50 -37.37
C GLU A 79 9.72 -28.73 -38.58
N TYR A 80 9.60 -27.41 -38.58
CA TYR A 80 10.20 -26.56 -39.62
C TYR A 80 11.72 -26.75 -39.71
N LYS A 81 12.38 -26.86 -38.55
CA LYS A 81 13.80 -27.17 -38.47
C LYS A 81 14.11 -28.58 -38.96
N ALA A 82 13.29 -29.57 -38.60
CA ALA A 82 13.45 -30.96 -39.03
C ALA A 82 13.31 -31.13 -40.55
N THR A 83 12.45 -30.35 -41.19
CA THR A 83 12.30 -30.31 -42.67
C THR A 83 13.42 -29.55 -43.39
N LYS A 84 14.50 -29.18 -42.69
CA LYS A 84 15.63 -28.40 -43.20
C LYS A 84 15.21 -27.05 -43.78
N TYR A 85 14.24 -26.39 -43.14
CA TYR A 85 13.72 -25.10 -43.57
C TYR A 85 13.10 -25.13 -44.99
N SER A 86 12.29 -26.16 -45.25
CA SER A 86 11.62 -26.35 -46.53
C SER A 86 10.69 -25.16 -46.87
N LYS A 87 10.82 -24.62 -48.08
CA LYS A 87 9.93 -23.56 -48.59
C LYS A 87 8.46 -23.99 -48.64
N ARG A 88 8.18 -25.28 -48.88
CA ARG A 88 6.81 -25.81 -48.87
C ARG A 88 6.20 -25.78 -47.48
N PHE A 89 6.99 -26.12 -46.45
CA PHE A 89 6.54 -26.06 -45.07
C PHE A 89 6.31 -24.62 -44.62
N LEU A 90 7.22 -23.70 -45.00
CA LEU A 90 7.07 -22.29 -44.68
C LEU A 90 5.77 -21.71 -45.23
N ALA A 91 5.39 -22.05 -46.48
CA ALA A 91 4.15 -21.57 -47.08
C ALA A 91 2.88 -22.15 -46.42
N GLN A 92 2.96 -23.35 -45.83
CA GLN A 92 1.83 -23.99 -45.15
C GLN A 92 1.66 -23.55 -43.70
N HIS A 93 2.78 -23.29 -43.00
CA HIS A 93 2.82 -22.98 -41.57
C HIS A 93 3.23 -21.52 -41.30
N GLU A 94 3.04 -20.61 -42.26
CA GLU A 94 3.50 -19.22 -42.16
C GLU A 94 2.91 -18.51 -40.93
N ALA A 95 1.60 -18.65 -40.70
CA ALA A 95 0.90 -18.06 -39.56
C ALA A 95 1.43 -18.62 -38.22
N GLU A 96 1.60 -19.93 -38.13
CA GLU A 96 2.08 -20.60 -36.91
C GLU A 96 3.55 -20.25 -36.61
N LEU A 97 4.37 -20.08 -37.65
CA LEU A 97 5.75 -19.60 -37.52
C LEU A 97 5.79 -18.12 -37.12
N ALA A 98 4.84 -17.30 -37.57
CA ALA A 98 4.69 -15.92 -37.11
C ALA A 98 4.29 -15.89 -35.63
N ASP A 99 3.35 -16.73 -35.19
CA ASP A 99 2.95 -16.87 -33.79
C ASP A 99 4.12 -17.30 -32.90
N TYR A 100 4.96 -18.22 -33.37
CA TYR A 100 6.20 -18.59 -32.67
C TYR A 100 7.15 -17.40 -32.50
N ARG A 101 7.36 -16.61 -33.56
CA ARG A 101 8.22 -15.41 -33.50
C ARG A 101 7.65 -14.37 -32.54
N ALA A 102 6.34 -14.12 -32.59
CA ALA A 102 5.66 -13.21 -31.68
C ALA A 102 5.77 -13.68 -30.22
N ALA A 103 5.52 -14.97 -29.96
CA ALA A 103 5.64 -15.55 -28.63
C ALA A 103 7.08 -15.48 -28.09
N LYS A 104 8.09 -15.71 -28.95
CA LYS A 104 9.50 -15.59 -28.59
C LYS A 104 9.89 -14.14 -28.32
N ALA A 105 9.40 -13.18 -29.11
CA ALA A 105 9.64 -11.75 -28.89
C ALA A 105 9.04 -11.30 -27.56
N ALA A 106 7.76 -11.58 -27.32
CA ALA A 106 7.09 -11.25 -26.06
C ALA A 106 7.81 -11.85 -24.85
N LEU A 107 8.30 -13.09 -24.95
CA LEU A 107 9.05 -13.73 -23.88
C LEU A 107 10.42 -13.06 -23.64
N ASN A 108 11.11 -12.63 -24.70
CA ASN A 108 12.36 -11.89 -24.58
C ASN A 108 12.15 -10.51 -23.97
N ASP A 109 11.10 -9.80 -24.38
CA ASP A 109 10.74 -8.47 -23.84
C ASP A 109 10.39 -8.55 -22.35
N LEU A 110 9.65 -9.59 -21.94
CA LEU A 110 9.30 -9.79 -20.54
C LEU A 110 10.48 -10.22 -19.68
N LEU A 111 11.39 -11.04 -20.22
CA LEU A 111 12.54 -11.54 -19.46
C LEU A 111 13.75 -10.61 -19.48
N ASP A 112 13.80 -9.66 -20.41
CA ASP A 112 14.95 -8.74 -20.60
C ASP A 112 16.29 -9.50 -20.65
N GLY A 113 16.33 -10.59 -21.44
CA GLY A 113 17.50 -11.47 -21.55
C GLY A 113 17.71 -12.44 -20.39
N ALA A 114 16.84 -12.43 -19.37
CA ALA A 114 16.87 -13.43 -18.30
C ALA A 114 16.50 -14.83 -18.81
N LYS A 115 16.96 -15.85 -18.08
CA LYS A 115 16.67 -17.24 -18.40
C LYS A 115 15.19 -17.55 -18.16
N LEU A 116 14.60 -18.32 -19.07
CA LEU A 116 13.24 -18.83 -18.95
C LEU A 116 13.02 -19.56 -17.60
N PRO A 117 12.17 -19.02 -16.71
CA PRO A 117 11.89 -19.66 -15.42
C PRO A 117 11.06 -20.93 -15.61
N LYS A 118 11.19 -21.87 -14.66
CA LYS A 118 10.35 -23.09 -14.68
C LYS A 118 8.90 -22.71 -14.33
N MET A 119 7.93 -23.31 -15.03
CA MET A 119 6.51 -23.06 -14.77
C MET A 119 6.10 -23.34 -13.32
N ALA A 120 6.73 -24.30 -12.65
CA ALA A 120 6.53 -24.56 -11.22
C ALA A 120 6.89 -23.35 -10.33
N GLN A 121 8.01 -22.68 -10.63
CA GLN A 121 8.46 -21.50 -9.91
C GLN A 121 7.51 -20.31 -10.12
N LEU A 122 7.01 -20.13 -11.35
CA LEU A 122 6.02 -19.08 -11.64
C LEU A 122 4.70 -19.33 -10.90
N LYS A 123 4.22 -20.57 -10.87
CA LYS A 123 3.02 -20.96 -10.10
C LYS A 123 3.22 -20.70 -8.60
N GLU A 124 4.37 -21.04 -8.06
CA GLU A 124 4.70 -20.79 -6.65
C GLU A 124 4.77 -19.29 -6.34
N LYS A 125 5.48 -18.51 -7.17
CA LYS A 125 5.57 -17.04 -7.04
C LYS A 125 4.19 -16.41 -7.07
N ARG A 126 3.33 -16.79 -8.02
CA ARG A 126 1.95 -16.31 -8.12
C ARG A 126 1.14 -16.66 -6.87
N ARG A 127 1.28 -17.86 -6.30
CA ARG A 127 0.60 -18.25 -5.05
C ARG A 127 1.07 -17.41 -3.86
N LYS A 128 2.37 -17.17 -3.75
CA LYS A 128 2.96 -16.31 -2.71
C LYS A 128 2.45 -14.88 -2.81
N LEU A 129 2.51 -14.28 -4.01
CA LEU A 129 2.00 -12.92 -4.27
C LEU A 129 0.49 -12.80 -4.00
N ALA A 130 -0.30 -13.83 -4.34
CA ALA A 130 -1.74 -13.83 -4.04
C ALA A 130 -2.02 -13.87 -2.53
N ALA A 131 -1.24 -14.65 -1.76
CA ALA A 131 -1.35 -14.69 -0.31
C ALA A 131 -0.91 -13.37 0.33
N GLU A 132 0.18 -12.78 -0.16
CA GLU A 132 0.68 -11.46 0.25
C GLU A 132 -0.35 -10.36 -0.04
N LYS A 133 -0.91 -10.32 -1.25
CA LYS A 133 -2.00 -9.40 -1.61
C LYS A 133 -3.17 -9.51 -0.63
N LYS A 134 -3.59 -10.74 -0.29
CA LYS A 134 -4.68 -10.97 0.67
C LYS A 134 -4.34 -10.43 2.05
N ALA A 135 -3.11 -10.66 2.53
CA ALA A 135 -2.65 -10.15 3.81
C ALA A 135 -2.53 -8.62 3.84
N LEU A 136 -1.98 -8.02 2.78
CA LEU A 136 -1.88 -6.57 2.61
C LEU A 136 -3.26 -5.92 2.55
N TYR A 137 -4.23 -6.54 1.88
CA TYR A 137 -5.59 -6.02 1.81
C TYR A 137 -6.26 -5.95 3.19
N ALA A 138 -6.03 -6.95 4.06
CA ALA A 138 -6.52 -6.91 5.44
C ALA A 138 -5.91 -5.73 6.22
N LYS A 139 -4.60 -5.51 6.09
CA LYS A 139 -3.89 -4.37 6.72
C LYS A 139 -4.35 -3.02 6.17
N TYR A 140 -4.53 -2.93 4.86
CA TYR A 140 -5.04 -1.74 4.18
C TYR A 140 -6.43 -1.36 4.70
N ARG A 141 -7.33 -2.33 4.89
CA ARG A 141 -8.67 -2.08 5.43
C ARG A 141 -8.64 -1.54 6.85
N ALA A 142 -7.74 -2.06 7.69
CA ALA A 142 -7.53 -1.54 9.05
C ALA A 142 -6.98 -0.11 9.02
N ALA A 143 -5.91 0.15 8.25
CA ALA A 143 -5.30 1.47 8.13
C ALA A 143 -6.27 2.52 7.55
N GLN A 144 -7.14 2.12 6.62
CA GLN A 144 -8.19 2.99 6.08
C GLN A 144 -9.22 3.38 7.15
N GLN A 145 -9.55 2.48 8.07
CA GLN A 145 -10.46 2.78 9.18
C GLN A 145 -9.80 3.70 10.21
N GLU A 146 -8.56 3.39 10.59
CA GLU A 146 -7.73 4.21 11.50
C GLU A 146 -7.64 5.65 10.97
N MET A 147 -7.22 5.83 9.71
CA MET A 147 -7.13 7.15 9.08
C MET A 147 -8.48 7.91 9.10
N ARG A 148 -9.60 7.23 8.82
CA ARG A 148 -10.93 7.86 8.88
C ARG A 148 -11.31 8.29 10.30
N GLN A 149 -10.98 7.49 11.29
CA GLN A 149 -11.25 7.80 12.69
C GLN A 149 -10.40 9.00 13.14
N THR A 150 -9.10 8.99 12.87
CA THR A 150 -8.21 10.08 13.31
C THR A 150 -8.57 11.41 12.65
N VAL A 151 -8.93 11.41 11.35
CA VAL A 151 -9.43 12.62 10.66
C VAL A 151 -10.76 13.11 11.25
N ALA A 152 -11.67 12.20 11.60
CA ALA A 152 -12.94 12.58 12.23
C ALA A 152 -12.75 13.15 13.63
N VAL A 153 -11.87 12.55 14.45
CA VAL A 153 -11.52 13.07 15.78
C VAL A 153 -10.86 14.45 15.64
N LYS A 154 -9.91 14.61 14.71
CA LYS A 154 -9.27 15.91 14.46
C LYS A 154 -10.28 16.98 14.05
N THR A 155 -11.16 16.67 13.11
CA THR A 155 -12.19 17.61 12.64
C THR A 155 -13.16 18.02 13.75
N ASN A 156 -13.53 17.07 14.62
CA ASN A 156 -14.38 17.36 15.79
C ASN A 156 -13.66 18.26 16.80
N ILE A 157 -12.38 18.03 17.07
CA ILE A 157 -11.57 18.89 17.95
C ILE A 157 -11.39 20.27 17.31
N ASP A 158 -11.08 20.37 16.02
CA ASP A 158 -10.96 21.63 15.28
C ASP A 158 -12.27 22.45 15.40
N TYR A 159 -13.43 21.80 15.29
CA TYR A 159 -14.73 22.44 15.47
C TYR A 159 -14.96 22.89 16.91
N LEU A 160 -14.61 22.07 17.90
CA LEU A 160 -14.78 22.41 19.33
C LEU A 160 -13.84 23.56 19.74
N LEU A 161 -12.58 23.52 19.32
CA LEU A 161 -11.59 24.57 19.57
C LEU A 161 -11.97 25.89 18.88
N GLY A 162 -12.37 25.84 17.60
CA GLY A 162 -12.88 27.00 16.88
C GLY A 162 -14.17 27.58 17.49
N ALA A 163 -15.05 26.72 18.03
CA ALA A 163 -16.24 27.15 18.76
C ALA A 163 -15.92 27.73 20.15
N THR A 164 -14.86 27.28 20.83
CA THR A 164 -14.41 27.85 22.11
C THR A 164 -13.65 29.15 21.95
N ASP A 165 -12.84 29.33 20.90
CA ASP A 165 -12.19 30.60 20.60
C ASP A 165 -13.21 31.68 20.23
N GLY A 166 -14.28 31.30 19.52
CA GLY A 166 -15.43 32.19 19.26
C GLY A 166 -16.24 32.58 20.51
N ARG A 167 -16.16 31.82 21.61
CA ARG A 167 -16.80 32.16 22.89
C ARG A 167 -15.92 33.02 23.80
N LYS A 168 -14.59 32.81 23.80
CA LYS A 168 -13.65 33.64 24.59
C LYS A 168 -13.66 35.12 24.18
N ASN A 169 -13.86 35.42 22.89
CA ASN A 169 -13.99 36.81 22.43
C ASN A 169 -15.26 37.53 22.91
N LYS A 170 -16.30 36.82 23.39
CA LYS A 170 -17.54 37.45 23.88
C LYS A 170 -17.57 37.64 25.40
N GLU A 171 -16.64 37.03 26.14
CA GLU A 171 -16.59 37.14 27.61
C GLU A 171 -15.56 38.17 28.11
N GLN A 172 -14.66 38.67 27.26
CA GLN A 172 -13.73 39.76 27.60
C GLN A 172 -14.25 41.17 27.26
N GLU A 173 -15.45 41.28 26.67
CA GLU A 173 -16.04 42.56 26.23
C GLU A 173 -17.19 43.06 27.13
N ARG A 174 -17.24 42.64 28.41
CA ARG A 174 -18.25 43.11 29.38
C ARG A 174 -17.63 43.63 30.67
#